data_AF-A0A7S2HUP3-F1
#
_entry.id   AF-A0A7S2HUP3-F1
#
_cell.length_a   1.000
_cell.length_b   1.000
_cell.length_c   1.000
_cell.angle_alpha   90.00
_cell.angle_beta   90.00
_cell.angle_gamma   90.00
#
_symmetry.space_group_name_H-M   'P 1'
#
loop_
_entity.id
_entity.type
_entity.pdbx_description
1 polymer ?
#
loop_
_entity_poly.entity_id
_entity_poly.type
_entity_poly.pdbx_seq_one_letter_code
_entity_poly.pdbx_strand_id
1 'polypeptide(L)'
;MRLTSNNCILPLTITLYCLAFFFLPSSSSSLSQTNEKHEHYNEEEMLVIVKIGGSSITIKSQYETLNHTSLEWMTRVLQDSLEDRFLSPEEEERKEEEEEEENGIGHVVKGIQQALSKGIIPILHGDACPYGDARGRNGVGILSGDTLVEAIATHWNEEEEKTRISHVVFVTDIDKVYTSDPKVDADAKPLDVIEIDGESGDIVVNLDKNEENSGGGDDDDDDGVMIDAGESLHDHDVTGGLKTKLGAAASIATKGIPVHIVQCGSKSAERAILGEDDNGGTIVRLLQ
;
A
#
# COMPACT_ATOMS: atom_id res chain seq x y z
N MET A 1 45.48 -1.62 -23.28
CA MET A 1 45.42 -0.17 -23.51
C MET A 1 44.98 0.47 -22.20
N ARG A 2 45.90 1.16 -21.50
CA ARG A 2 45.58 1.90 -20.26
C ARG A 2 44.72 3.11 -20.63
N LEU A 3 43.61 3.29 -19.93
CA LEU A 3 43.02 4.60 -19.71
C LEU A 3 42.84 4.75 -18.20
N THR A 4 43.66 5.64 -17.65
CA THR A 4 43.60 6.12 -16.27
C THR A 4 42.74 7.38 -16.21
N SER A 5 41.93 7.47 -15.15
CA SER A 5 41.59 8.67 -14.36
C SER A 5 40.90 9.85 -15.07
N ASN A 6 39.62 10.09 -14.76
CA ASN A 6 39.19 11.09 -13.77
C ASN A 6 37.68 11.36 -13.87
N ASN A 7 37.06 11.48 -12.69
CA ASN A 7 35.76 12.12 -12.40
C ASN A 7 34.48 11.46 -12.93
N CYS A 8 33.90 10.61 -12.08
CA CYS A 8 32.48 10.69 -11.69
C CYS A 8 32.30 9.81 -10.44
N ILE A 9 32.56 10.38 -9.26
CA ILE A 9 32.01 9.84 -8.02
C ILE A 9 30.59 10.41 -7.94
N LEU A 10 29.62 9.65 -8.43
CA LEU A 10 28.23 9.83 -8.03
C LEU A 10 28.04 8.98 -6.78
N PRO A 11 27.77 9.55 -5.59
CA PRO A 11 27.22 8.77 -4.51
C PRO A 11 25.80 8.37 -4.94
N LEU A 12 25.65 7.12 -5.37
CA LEU A 12 24.36 6.51 -5.58
C LEU A 12 23.79 6.23 -4.18
N THR A 13 23.05 7.18 -3.63
CA THR A 13 22.26 7.01 -2.40
C THR A 13 21.20 5.96 -2.67
N ILE A 14 21.49 4.71 -2.29
CA ILE A 14 20.51 3.61 -2.26
C ILE A 14 19.50 3.96 -1.17
N THR A 15 18.34 4.45 -1.58
CA THR A 15 17.20 4.62 -0.68
C THR A 15 16.31 3.39 -0.85
N LEU A 16 16.61 2.32 -0.09
CA LEU A 16 15.62 1.32 0.35
C LEU A 16 14.51 2.12 1.12
N TYR A 17 13.22 1.77 1.19
CA TYR A 17 12.59 0.51 1.54
C TYR A 17 11.11 0.48 1.06
N CYS A 18 10.62 -0.65 0.52
CA CYS A 18 9.21 -1.04 0.45
C CYS A 18 9.09 -2.55 0.69
N LEU A 19 8.46 -2.98 1.80
CA LEU A 19 8.00 -4.37 1.96
C LEU A 19 6.89 -4.49 2.96
N ALA A 20 5.89 -5.32 2.62
CA ALA A 20 5.93 -6.77 2.81
C ALA A 20 4.68 -7.41 2.23
N PHE A 21 4.72 -8.71 1.98
CA PHE A 21 3.66 -9.52 1.40
C PHE A 21 3.22 -10.56 2.44
N PHE A 22 1.93 -10.63 2.80
CA PHE A 22 1.41 -11.54 3.85
C PHE A 22 0.25 -12.39 3.41
N PHE A 23 0.08 -13.55 4.06
CA PHE A 23 -1.09 -14.42 3.93
C PHE A 23 -1.98 -14.29 5.18
N LEU A 24 -3.29 -14.09 5.00
CA LEU A 24 -4.26 -14.19 6.08
C LEU A 24 -4.99 -15.54 6.02
N PRO A 25 -5.08 -16.29 7.15
CA PRO A 25 -5.93 -17.47 7.20
C PRO A 25 -7.40 -17.03 7.13
N SER A 26 -8.16 -17.64 6.22
CA SER A 26 -9.61 -17.44 6.13
C SER A 26 -10.28 -17.84 7.46
N SER A 27 -11.06 -16.94 8.04
CA SER A 27 -11.77 -17.17 9.30
C SER A 27 -12.77 -18.32 9.15
N SER A 28 -12.47 -19.48 9.74
CA SER A 28 -13.42 -20.59 9.86
C SER A 28 -14.32 -20.38 11.07
N SER A 29 -15.63 -20.24 10.79
CA SER A 29 -16.67 -20.23 11.82
C SER A 29 -16.77 -21.62 12.46
N SER A 30 -16.71 -21.66 13.79
CA SER A 30 -16.70 -22.90 14.56
C SER A 30 -18.08 -23.56 14.66
N LEU A 31 -18.08 -24.90 14.52
CA LEU A 31 -19.01 -25.93 15.06
C LEU A 31 -19.83 -26.72 14.03
N SER A 32 -19.31 -27.85 13.57
CA SER A 32 -19.64 -29.17 14.15
C SER A 32 -18.83 -30.28 13.47
N GLN A 33 -18.20 -31.14 14.28
CA GLN A 33 -17.49 -32.31 13.80
C GLN A 33 -18.47 -33.37 13.31
N THR A 34 -18.47 -33.65 12.00
CA THR A 34 -18.71 -35.00 11.48
C THR A 34 -17.85 -35.25 10.25
N ASN A 35 -17.28 -36.45 10.24
CA ASN A 35 -16.25 -36.97 9.38
C ASN A 35 -16.81 -37.32 7.97
N GLU A 36 -16.60 -36.46 6.96
CA GLU A 36 -16.85 -36.79 5.55
C GLU A 36 -15.80 -36.10 4.65
N LYS A 37 -15.17 -36.90 3.79
CA LYS A 37 -14.43 -36.59 2.53
C LYS A 37 -13.78 -35.21 2.43
N HIS A 38 -12.45 -35.18 2.39
CA HIS A 38 -11.66 -34.03 1.95
C HIS A 38 -12.05 -33.63 0.51
N GLU A 39 -13.09 -32.83 0.38
CA GLU A 39 -13.24 -31.90 -0.72
C GLU A 39 -12.15 -30.84 -0.55
N HIS A 40 -11.27 -30.73 -1.53
CA HIS A 40 -10.25 -29.69 -1.59
C HIS A 40 -10.98 -28.36 -1.77
N TYR A 41 -11.35 -27.70 -0.68
CA TYR A 41 -11.67 -26.28 -0.72
C TYR A 41 -10.37 -25.57 -1.12
N ASN A 42 -10.34 -25.00 -2.32
CA ASN A 42 -9.32 -24.02 -2.69
C ASN A 42 -9.61 -22.78 -1.84
N GLU A 43 -8.96 -22.66 -0.69
CA GLU A 43 -8.92 -21.40 0.04
C GLU A 43 -8.11 -20.41 -0.81
N GLU A 44 -8.73 -19.29 -1.21
CA GLU A 44 -8.02 -18.19 -1.85
C GLU A 44 -7.02 -17.60 -0.85
N GLU A 45 -5.78 -17.44 -1.28
CA GLU A 45 -4.72 -16.95 -0.43
C GLU A 45 -4.75 -15.41 -0.42
N MET A 46 -4.89 -14.84 0.77
CA MET A 46 -5.09 -13.39 0.92
C MET A 46 -3.76 -12.66 1.10
N LEU A 47 -3.37 -11.85 0.12
CA LEU A 47 -2.13 -11.07 0.06
C LEU A 47 -2.28 -9.69 0.73
N VAL A 48 -1.42 -9.30 1.66
CA VAL A 48 -1.32 -7.91 2.15
C VAL A 48 -0.09 -7.23 1.53
N ILE A 49 -0.18 -5.99 1.03
CA ILE A 49 1.01 -5.24 0.55
C ILE A 49 1.36 -4.13 1.55
N VAL A 50 2.58 -4.11 2.08
CA VAL A 50 3.04 -3.07 3.01
C VAL A 50 4.05 -2.13 2.36
N LYS A 51 3.76 -0.83 2.42
CA LYS A 51 4.65 0.26 2.02
C LYS A 51 5.16 0.97 3.26
N ILE A 52 6.48 1.03 3.40
CA ILE A 52 7.11 1.77 4.50
C ILE A 52 7.58 3.13 4.01
N GLY A 53 7.00 4.20 4.54
CA GLY A 53 7.40 5.57 4.24
C GLY A 53 8.83 5.86 4.71
N GLY A 54 9.61 6.58 3.91
CA GLY A 54 11.00 6.90 4.27
C GLY A 54 11.09 7.68 5.59
N SER A 55 10.13 8.56 5.90
CA SER A 55 10.06 9.28 7.18
C SER A 55 9.92 8.37 8.39
N SER A 56 9.30 7.19 8.23
CA SER A 56 9.04 6.24 9.30
C SER A 56 10.32 5.53 9.78
N ILE A 57 11.29 5.37 8.88
CA ILE A 57 12.47 4.50 9.06
C ILE A 57 13.80 5.21 8.85
N THR A 58 13.77 6.52 8.58
CA THR A 58 14.98 7.35 8.46
C THR A 58 14.92 8.53 9.41
N ILE A 59 16.09 8.96 9.88
CA ILE A 59 16.22 10.18 10.67
C ILE A 59 16.53 11.31 9.70
N LYS A 60 15.51 12.05 9.24
CA LYS A 60 15.65 13.11 8.22
C LYS A 60 16.67 14.21 8.55
N SER A 61 16.98 14.41 9.84
CA SER A 61 17.98 15.39 10.30
C SER A 61 19.42 14.87 10.21
N GLN A 62 19.62 13.59 9.87
CA GLN A 62 20.91 12.93 9.81
C GLN A 62 21.09 12.25 8.45
N TYR A 63 22.25 12.47 7.83
CA TYR A 63 22.54 11.94 6.52
C TYR A 63 22.57 10.39 6.53
N GLU A 64 21.87 9.75 5.60
CA GLU A 64 21.81 8.29 5.41
C GLU A 64 21.59 7.48 6.71
N THR A 65 20.88 8.06 7.67
CA THR A 65 20.73 7.42 8.99
C THR A 65 19.37 6.75 9.11
N LEU A 66 19.41 5.44 9.39
CA LEU A 66 18.24 4.62 9.62
C LEU A 66 17.74 4.75 11.06
N ASN A 67 16.43 4.69 11.23
CA ASN A 67 15.79 4.54 12.52
C ASN A 67 15.74 3.06 12.89
N HIS A 68 16.76 2.58 13.60
CA HIS A 68 16.88 1.18 14.02
C HIS A 68 15.68 0.70 14.84
N THR A 69 15.15 1.53 15.74
CA THR A 69 13.97 1.18 16.54
C THR A 69 12.76 0.90 15.67
N SER A 70 12.48 1.75 14.68
CA SER A 70 11.37 1.53 13.74
C SER A 70 11.60 0.29 12.88
N LEU A 71 12.83 0.05 12.43
CA LEU A 71 13.17 -1.12 11.62
C LEU A 71 13.04 -2.42 12.42
N GLU A 72 13.54 -2.47 13.65
CA GLU A 72 13.41 -3.63 14.55
C GLU A 72 11.95 -3.94 14.87
N TRP A 73 11.16 -2.91 15.19
CA TRP A 73 9.73 -3.06 15.40
C TRP A 73 9.05 -3.62 14.15
N MET A 74 9.34 -3.05 12.99
CA MET A 74 8.77 -3.51 11.71
C MET A 74 9.13 -4.97 11.48
N THR A 75 10.41 -5.32 11.52
CA THR A 75 10.87 -6.70 11.31
C THR A 75 10.16 -7.68 12.22
N ARG A 76 9.94 -7.35 13.50
CA ARG A 76 9.18 -8.20 14.41
C ARG A 76 7.74 -8.41 13.93
N VAL A 77 7.02 -7.32 13.64
CA VAL A 77 5.63 -7.40 13.16
C VAL A 77 5.55 -8.21 11.87
N LEU A 78 6.47 -7.96 10.92
CA LEU A 78 6.53 -8.73 9.67
C LEU A 78 6.77 -10.22 9.93
N GLN A 79 7.66 -10.56 10.87
CA GLN A 79 7.94 -11.96 11.26
C GLN A 79 6.72 -12.63 11.87
N ASP A 80 5.99 -11.93 12.75
CA ASP A 80 4.80 -12.46 13.41
C ASP A 80 3.64 -12.71 12.42
N SER A 81 3.63 -12.03 11.28
CA SER A 81 2.66 -12.24 10.19
C SER A 81 3.06 -13.31 9.16
N LEU A 82 4.23 -13.95 9.26
CA LEU A 82 4.63 -15.00 8.31
C LEU A 82 4.09 -16.36 8.71
N GLU A 83 3.46 -17.05 7.75
CA GLU A 83 3.10 -18.45 7.89
C GLU A 83 4.33 -19.37 7.85
N ASP A 84 4.25 -20.50 8.57
CA ASP A 84 5.33 -21.50 8.64
C ASP A 84 5.75 -22.06 7.26
N ARG A 85 4.88 -21.99 6.24
CA ARG A 85 5.17 -22.49 4.89
C ARG A 85 6.31 -21.74 4.19
N PHE A 86 6.53 -20.47 4.53
CA PHE A 86 7.70 -19.71 4.04
C PHE A 86 9.03 -20.24 4.58
N LEU A 87 9.00 -21.16 5.55
CA LEU A 87 10.17 -21.81 6.13
C LEU A 87 10.46 -23.19 5.49
N SER A 88 9.59 -23.70 4.60
CA SER A 88 9.77 -25.00 3.94
C SER A 88 9.47 -24.90 2.43
N PRO A 89 10.48 -24.91 1.56
CA PRO A 89 10.24 -24.91 0.11
C PRO A 89 9.58 -26.23 -0.31
N GLU A 90 8.40 -26.15 -0.92
CA GLU A 90 7.81 -27.29 -1.64
C GLU A 90 8.46 -27.41 -3.02
N GLU A 91 8.73 -28.65 -3.44
CA GLU A 91 9.25 -28.94 -4.78
C GLU A 91 8.09 -28.94 -5.79
N GLU A 92 7.93 -27.87 -6.56
CA GLU A 92 6.91 -27.78 -7.61
C GLU A 92 7.47 -28.16 -8.99
N GLU A 93 6.71 -28.97 -9.75
CA GLU A 93 7.07 -29.37 -11.12
C GLU A 93 6.99 -28.17 -12.08
N ARG A 94 8.08 -27.93 -12.84
CA ARG A 94 8.13 -26.88 -13.86
C ARG A 94 7.05 -27.11 -14.91
N LYS A 95 6.08 -26.20 -14.98
CA LYS A 95 5.28 -25.99 -16.19
C LYS A 95 6.01 -25.00 -17.09
N GLU A 96 6.10 -25.34 -18.37
CA GLU A 96 6.55 -24.40 -19.39
C GLU A 96 5.39 -23.44 -19.65
N GLU A 97 5.54 -22.19 -19.24
CA GLU A 97 4.58 -21.12 -19.54
C GLU A 97 4.93 -20.48 -20.89
N GLU A 98 3.91 -20.24 -21.71
CA GLU A 98 4.05 -19.51 -22.98
C GLU A 98 4.35 -18.02 -22.70
N GLU A 99 5.31 -17.44 -23.42
CA GLU A 99 5.64 -16.01 -23.34
C GLU A 99 4.54 -15.20 -24.03
N GLU A 100 3.60 -14.66 -23.27
CA GLU A 100 2.72 -13.59 -23.76
C GLU A 100 3.44 -12.23 -23.78
N GLU A 101 3.03 -11.35 -24.69
CA GLU A 101 3.58 -10.01 -24.85
C GLU A 101 3.07 -9.09 -23.72
N GLU A 102 3.62 -9.27 -22.52
CA GLU A 102 3.32 -8.45 -21.35
C GLU A 102 3.99 -7.08 -21.43
N ASN A 103 3.31 -6.06 -20.91
CA ASN A 103 3.91 -4.75 -20.70
C ASN A 103 4.90 -4.78 -19.52
N GLY A 104 5.67 -3.70 -19.33
CA GLY A 104 6.72 -3.66 -18.30
C GLY A 104 6.24 -3.91 -16.86
N ILE A 105 4.97 -3.60 -16.52
CA ILE A 105 4.41 -3.86 -15.18
C ILE A 105 3.96 -5.32 -15.04
N GLY A 106 3.43 -5.96 -16.09
CA GLY A 106 3.09 -7.38 -16.10
C GLY A 106 4.26 -8.26 -15.68
N HIS A 107 5.44 -8.01 -16.25
CA HIS A 107 6.66 -8.72 -15.88
C HIS A 107 7.06 -8.53 -14.40
N VAL A 108 6.81 -7.37 -13.81
CA VAL A 108 7.08 -7.13 -12.39
C VAL A 108 6.11 -7.94 -11.53
N VAL A 109 4.81 -7.89 -11.82
CA VAL A 109 3.78 -8.65 -11.11
C VAL A 109 4.07 -10.15 -11.19
N LYS A 110 4.36 -10.65 -12.40
CA LYS A 110 4.75 -12.05 -12.64
C LYS A 110 5.99 -12.47 -11.86
N GLY A 111 7.02 -11.62 -11.82
CA GLY A 111 8.22 -11.86 -11.01
C GLY A 111 7.94 -11.96 -9.51
N ILE A 112 7.00 -11.15 -8.99
CA ILE A 112 6.56 -11.18 -7.59
C ILE A 112 5.80 -12.49 -7.33
N GLN A 113 4.84 -12.86 -8.17
CA GLN A 113 4.07 -14.11 -8.07
C GLN A 113 5.00 -15.33 -8.05
N GLN A 114 5.97 -15.39 -8.96
CA GLN A 114 6.97 -16.47 -9.01
C GLN A 114 7.91 -16.54 -7.80
N ALA A 115 8.12 -15.42 -7.12
CA ALA A 115 8.88 -15.40 -5.88
C ALA A 115 8.02 -15.91 -4.71
N LEU A 116 6.77 -15.45 -4.63
CA LEU A 116 5.81 -15.88 -3.60
C LEU A 116 5.53 -17.39 -3.69
N SER A 117 5.36 -17.95 -4.90
CA SER A 117 5.16 -19.39 -5.10
C SER A 117 6.34 -20.24 -4.64
N LYS A 118 7.54 -19.65 -4.53
CA LYS A 118 8.76 -20.29 -4.01
C LYS A 118 8.99 -20.05 -2.53
N GLY A 119 8.02 -19.46 -1.82
CA GLY A 119 8.18 -19.07 -0.42
C GLY A 119 9.20 -17.94 -0.23
N ILE A 120 9.43 -17.10 -1.23
CA ILE A 120 10.30 -15.93 -1.13
C ILE A 120 9.43 -14.68 -0.97
N ILE A 121 9.74 -13.85 0.01
CA ILE A 121 9.08 -12.57 0.25
C ILE A 121 9.84 -11.47 -0.51
N PRO A 122 9.26 -10.88 -1.58
CA PRO A 122 9.99 -9.92 -2.42
C PRO A 122 10.24 -8.59 -1.72
N ILE A 123 11.52 -8.19 -1.65
CA ILE A 123 11.94 -6.88 -1.15
C ILE A 123 12.05 -5.89 -2.30
N LEU A 124 11.17 -4.87 -2.35
CA LEU A 124 11.14 -3.89 -3.45
C LEU A 124 11.51 -2.47 -2.98
N HIS A 125 11.83 -1.60 -3.92
CA HIS A 125 12.03 -0.18 -3.67
C HIS A 125 11.74 0.65 -4.92
N GLY A 126 11.48 1.95 -4.73
CA GLY A 126 11.45 2.89 -5.84
C GLY A 126 12.85 3.13 -6.40
N ASP A 127 12.97 3.57 -7.65
CA ASP A 127 14.27 3.75 -8.31
C ASP A 127 14.23 4.84 -9.39
N ALA A 128 15.41 5.27 -9.85
CA ALA A 128 15.56 6.07 -11.04
C ALA A 128 15.56 5.15 -12.27
N CYS A 129 14.41 5.02 -12.91
CA CYS A 129 14.22 4.10 -14.03
C CYS A 129 14.38 4.81 -15.38
N PRO A 130 15.10 4.20 -16.35
CA PRO A 130 15.01 4.66 -17.72
C PRO A 130 13.58 4.46 -18.23
N TYR A 131 13.09 5.39 -19.03
CA TYR A 131 11.82 5.23 -19.74
C TYR A 131 11.97 5.65 -21.20
N GLY A 132 11.20 5.00 -22.06
CA GLY A 132 11.05 5.32 -23.47
C GLY A 132 9.57 5.45 -23.80
N ASP A 133 9.20 6.40 -24.65
CA ASP A 133 7.84 6.48 -25.16
C ASP A 133 7.72 6.05 -26.62
N ALA A 134 6.50 5.82 -27.08
CA ALA A 134 6.19 5.43 -28.46
C ALA A 134 6.63 6.48 -29.52
N ARG A 135 7.01 7.69 -29.09
CA ARG A 135 7.52 8.76 -29.96
C ARG A 135 9.06 8.79 -30.00
N GLY A 136 9.72 7.81 -29.38
CA GLY A 136 11.18 7.69 -29.34
C GLY A 136 11.86 8.64 -28.36
N ARG A 137 11.11 9.24 -27.42
CA ARG A 137 11.71 10.03 -26.33
C ARG A 137 12.22 9.07 -25.27
N ASN A 138 13.51 9.16 -24.97
CA ASN A 138 14.14 8.42 -23.89
C ASN A 138 14.50 9.38 -22.75
N GLY A 139 14.31 8.95 -21.52
CA GLY A 139 14.62 9.73 -20.32
C GLY A 139 14.87 8.85 -19.11
N VAL A 140 15.05 9.49 -17.96
CA VAL A 140 15.09 8.84 -16.64
C VAL A 140 14.02 9.48 -15.79
N GLY A 141 13.15 8.66 -15.20
CA GLY A 141 12.09 9.07 -14.29
C GLY A 141 12.30 8.49 -12.91
N ILE A 142 11.69 9.10 -11.90
CA ILE A 142 11.66 8.53 -10.56
C ILE A 142 10.41 7.66 -10.46
N LEU A 143 10.61 6.35 -10.36
CA LEU A 143 9.58 5.41 -9.96
C LEU A 143 9.50 5.42 -8.44
N SER A 144 8.54 6.17 -7.89
CA SER A 144 8.38 6.23 -6.44
C SER A 144 7.88 4.89 -5.89
N GLY A 145 8.16 4.62 -4.61
CA GLY A 145 7.62 3.42 -3.97
C GLY A 145 6.09 3.42 -3.85
N ASP A 146 5.46 4.60 -3.80
CA ASP A 146 4.00 4.73 -3.77
C ASP A 146 3.41 4.33 -5.14
N THR A 147 4.02 4.83 -6.24
CA THR A 147 3.68 4.46 -7.62
C THR A 147 3.91 2.98 -7.91
N LEU A 148 4.96 2.38 -7.37
CA LEU A 148 5.23 0.96 -7.54
C LEU A 148 4.13 0.11 -6.90
N VAL A 149 3.70 0.45 -5.68
CA VAL A 149 2.63 -0.29 -4.98
C VAL A 149 1.29 -0.10 -5.69
N GLU A 150 0.97 1.12 -6.13
CA GLU A 150 -0.19 1.39 -6.99
C GLU A 150 -0.19 0.51 -8.23
N ALA A 151 0.92 0.49 -8.97
CA ALA A 151 1.02 -0.28 -10.21
C ALA A 151 0.86 -1.79 -9.96
N ILE A 152 1.49 -2.34 -8.91
CA ILE A 152 1.36 -3.76 -8.54
C ILE A 152 -0.08 -4.07 -8.17
N ALA A 153 -0.69 -3.30 -7.27
CA ALA A 153 -2.03 -3.61 -6.77
C ALA A 153 -3.11 -3.47 -7.84
N THR A 154 -2.99 -2.49 -8.74
CA THR A 154 -3.96 -2.25 -9.82
C THR A 154 -3.84 -3.21 -11.00
N HIS A 155 -2.69 -3.88 -11.15
CA HIS A 155 -2.42 -4.86 -12.20
C HIS A 155 -2.33 -6.30 -11.67
N TRP A 156 -2.68 -6.52 -10.40
CA TRP A 156 -2.77 -7.85 -9.84
C TRP A 156 -3.94 -8.59 -10.46
N ASN A 157 -3.68 -9.53 -11.36
CA ASN A 157 -4.73 -10.29 -12.06
C ASN A 157 -5.29 -11.37 -11.13
N GLU A 158 -6.58 -11.29 -10.80
CA GLU A 158 -7.27 -12.24 -9.92
C GLU A 158 -7.80 -13.48 -10.67
N GLU A 159 -7.97 -13.42 -12.00
CA GLU A 159 -8.65 -14.50 -12.74
C GLU A 159 -7.78 -15.74 -12.97
N GLU A 160 -6.45 -15.60 -12.92
CA GLU A 160 -5.50 -16.68 -13.18
C GLU A 160 -4.84 -17.23 -11.91
N GLU A 161 -4.98 -16.53 -10.78
CA GLU A 161 -4.14 -16.74 -9.61
C GLU A 161 -4.92 -17.17 -8.38
N LYS A 162 -4.28 -18.01 -7.56
CA LYS A 162 -4.83 -18.43 -6.26
C LYS A 162 -4.71 -17.35 -5.18
N THR A 163 -4.07 -16.23 -5.50
CA THR A 163 -3.74 -15.17 -4.53
C THR A 163 -4.47 -13.88 -4.85
N ARG A 164 -5.20 -13.33 -3.87
CA ARG A 164 -5.93 -12.06 -4.00
C ARG A 164 -5.37 -11.02 -3.03
N ILE A 165 -5.26 -9.76 -3.45
CA ILE A 165 -4.88 -8.69 -2.51
C ILE A 165 -6.05 -8.40 -1.57
N SER A 166 -5.83 -8.64 -0.28
CA SER A 166 -6.74 -8.30 0.82
C SER A 166 -6.83 -6.80 1.03
N HIS A 167 -5.68 -6.17 1.26
CA HIS A 167 -5.54 -4.74 1.50
C HIS A 167 -4.08 -4.29 1.34
N VAL A 168 -3.90 -2.99 1.28
CA VAL A 168 -2.58 -2.33 1.24
C VAL A 168 -2.39 -1.53 2.53
N VAL A 169 -1.18 -1.51 3.08
CA VAL A 169 -0.83 -0.76 4.29
C VAL A 169 0.28 0.24 4.00
N PHE A 170 -0.04 1.52 4.05
CA PHE A 170 0.91 2.62 4.00
C PHE A 170 1.33 3.00 5.43
N VAL A 171 2.52 2.54 5.82
CA VAL A 171 3.12 2.85 7.12
C VAL A 171 3.88 4.17 7.04
N THR A 172 3.42 5.17 7.77
CA THR A 172 3.91 6.56 7.73
C THR A 172 4.36 7.03 9.11
N ASP A 173 4.77 8.30 9.22
CA ASP A 173 5.09 8.97 10.49
C ASP A 173 3.89 9.69 11.13
N ILE A 174 2.70 9.65 10.50
CA ILE A 174 1.44 10.19 11.01
C ILE A 174 0.48 9.05 11.39
N ASP A 175 -0.37 9.28 12.38
CA ASP A 175 -1.37 8.32 12.87
C ASP A 175 -2.58 8.24 11.96
N LYS A 176 -3.09 9.39 11.51
CA LYS A 176 -4.22 9.50 10.60
C LYS A 176 -3.94 10.55 9.53
N VAL A 177 -4.74 10.52 8.47
CA VAL A 177 -4.93 11.66 7.58
C VAL A 177 -5.83 12.65 8.30
N TYR A 178 -5.54 13.93 8.13
CA TYR A 178 -6.30 15.03 8.73
C TYR A 178 -6.87 15.92 7.64
N THR A 179 -7.93 16.69 7.96
CA THR A 179 -8.54 17.68 7.05
C THR A 179 -7.58 18.78 6.59
N SER A 180 -6.54 19.04 7.38
CA SER A 180 -5.49 20.03 7.18
C SER A 180 -4.25 19.62 8.00
N ASP A 181 -3.08 20.26 7.81
CA ASP A 181 -1.88 19.89 8.58
C ASP A 181 -2.07 20.21 10.09
N PRO A 182 -2.14 19.19 10.96
CA PRO A 182 -2.41 19.38 12.39
C PRO A 182 -1.25 20.07 13.13
N LYS A 183 -0.08 20.24 12.50
CA LYS A 183 1.05 20.97 13.09
C LYS A 183 0.88 22.48 13.02
N VAL A 184 0.09 22.97 12.06
CA VAL A 184 -0.11 24.40 11.82
C VAL A 184 -1.57 24.82 11.99
N ASP A 185 -2.52 23.89 11.84
CA ASP A 185 -3.94 24.10 12.01
C ASP A 185 -4.44 23.34 13.25
N ALA A 186 -4.92 24.09 14.24
CA ALA A 186 -5.46 23.52 15.48
C ALA A 186 -6.88 22.93 15.29
N ASP A 187 -7.58 23.30 14.21
CA ASP A 187 -8.92 22.82 13.88
C ASP A 187 -8.87 21.58 12.96
N ALA A 188 -7.67 21.08 12.65
CA ALA A 188 -7.46 19.87 11.86
C ALA A 188 -8.15 18.66 12.51
N LYS A 189 -9.09 18.05 11.78
CA LYS A 189 -9.83 16.87 12.25
C LYS A 189 -9.23 15.60 11.66
N PRO A 190 -9.04 14.54 12.45
CA PRO A 190 -8.63 13.24 11.93
C PRO A 190 -9.74 12.64 11.06
N LEU A 191 -9.34 11.94 10.01
CA LEU A 191 -10.22 11.19 9.13
C LEU A 191 -10.04 9.70 9.39
N ASP A 192 -11.09 9.04 9.87
CA ASP A 192 -11.06 7.58 10.09
C ASP A 192 -11.23 6.81 8.77
N VAL A 193 -12.09 7.34 7.89
CA VAL A 193 -12.41 6.75 6.60
C VAL A 193 -12.36 7.83 5.52
N ILE A 194 -11.81 7.48 4.37
CA ILE A 194 -11.86 8.26 3.14
C ILE A 194 -12.50 7.36 2.09
N GLU A 195 -13.66 7.76 1.58
CA GLU A 195 -14.38 6.99 0.58
C GLU A 195 -14.06 7.53 -0.81
N ILE A 196 -13.93 6.63 -1.78
CA ILE A 196 -13.59 6.96 -3.17
C ILE A 196 -14.78 6.61 -4.03
N ASP A 197 -15.26 7.56 -4.82
CA ASP A 197 -16.28 7.29 -5.82
C ASP A 197 -15.71 6.40 -6.93
N GLY A 198 -16.40 5.29 -7.25
CA GLY A 198 -15.92 4.33 -8.23
C GLY A 198 -16.02 4.79 -9.69
N GLU A 199 -16.89 5.76 -9.99
CA GLU A 199 -17.10 6.27 -11.35
C GLU A 199 -16.16 7.43 -11.68
N SER A 200 -15.98 8.37 -10.75
CA SER A 200 -15.12 9.54 -10.92
C SER A 200 -13.72 9.38 -10.36
N GLY A 201 -13.53 8.50 -9.37
CA GLY A 201 -12.28 8.38 -8.61
C GLY A 201 -12.10 9.51 -7.59
N ASP A 202 -13.13 10.33 -7.37
CA ASP A 202 -13.07 11.48 -6.45
C ASP A 202 -13.10 11.04 -5.00
N ILE A 203 -12.48 11.88 -4.15
CA ILE A 203 -12.47 11.67 -2.72
C ILE A 203 -13.77 12.23 -2.12
N VAL A 204 -14.54 11.34 -1.51
CA VAL A 204 -15.73 11.65 -0.72
C VAL A 204 -15.34 11.58 0.76
N VAL A 205 -15.25 12.74 1.41
CA VAL A 205 -15.01 12.81 2.86
C VAL A 205 -16.32 13.10 3.56
N ASN A 206 -16.88 12.08 4.22
CA ASN A 206 -17.96 12.29 5.17
C ASN A 206 -17.38 12.85 6.47
N LEU A 207 -17.37 14.18 6.59
CA LEU A 207 -17.14 14.83 7.87
C LEU A 207 -18.41 14.69 8.69
N ASP A 208 -18.43 13.76 9.65
CA ASP A 208 -19.56 13.61 10.57
C ASP A 208 -19.97 14.99 11.12
N LYS A 209 -21.22 15.37 10.83
CA LYS A 209 -21.93 16.44 11.53
C LYS A 209 -22.01 15.97 12.98
N ASN A 210 -21.18 16.53 13.86
CA ASN A 210 -21.28 16.31 15.30
C ASN A 210 -22.75 16.46 15.73
N GLU A 211 -23.36 15.36 16.17
CA GLU A 211 -24.69 15.33 16.78
C GLU A 211 -24.66 16.04 18.14
N GLU A 212 -24.57 17.38 18.18
CA GLU A 212 -25.00 18.19 19.32
C GLU A 212 -25.49 19.56 18.84
N ASN A 213 -26.70 19.60 18.26
CA ASN A 213 -27.70 20.59 18.66
C ASN A 213 -29.08 20.23 18.13
N SER A 214 -29.94 19.81 19.06
CA SER A 214 -31.39 19.82 18.89
C SER A 214 -31.88 21.22 18.51
N GLY A 215 -32.39 21.38 17.29
CA GLY A 215 -33.09 22.59 16.84
C GLY A 215 -33.59 22.41 15.41
N GLY A 216 -34.87 22.06 15.27
CA GLY A 216 -35.48 21.71 14.00
C GLY A 216 -35.45 22.81 12.92
N GLY A 217 -35.45 22.34 11.68
CA GLY A 217 -35.67 23.10 10.46
C GLY A 217 -35.57 22.12 9.29
N ASP A 218 -36.69 21.87 8.61
CA ASP A 218 -36.72 21.21 7.31
C ASP A 218 -35.92 22.05 6.33
N ASP A 219 -34.85 21.50 5.76
CA ASP A 219 -34.28 21.89 4.46
C ASP A 219 -33.36 20.74 4.00
N ASP A 220 -33.75 20.13 2.88
CA ASP A 220 -32.98 19.12 2.15
C ASP A 220 -31.72 19.77 1.55
N ASP A 221 -30.54 19.48 2.09
CA ASP A 221 -29.25 19.65 1.40
C ASP A 221 -28.25 18.61 1.92
N ASP A 222 -27.98 17.61 1.08
CA ASP A 222 -26.95 16.59 1.20
C ASP A 222 -25.58 17.24 1.00
N ASP A 223 -24.97 17.67 2.11
CA ASP A 223 -23.72 18.44 2.12
C ASP A 223 -22.50 17.49 2.16
N GLY A 224 -22.38 16.65 1.15
CA GLY A 224 -21.16 15.88 0.88
C GLY A 224 -20.11 16.81 0.23
N VAL A 225 -18.96 16.98 0.88
CA VAL A 225 -17.86 17.75 0.30
C VAL A 225 -17.18 16.89 -0.76
N MET A 226 -17.52 17.13 -2.03
CA MET A 226 -16.80 16.57 -3.19
C MET A 226 -15.43 17.24 -3.29
N ILE A 227 -14.36 16.52 -2.99
CA ILE A 227 -12.98 16.98 -3.17
C ILE A 227 -12.45 16.30 -4.43
N ASP A 228 -12.33 17.07 -5.52
CA ASP A 228 -11.65 16.65 -6.75
C ASP A 228 -10.22 16.20 -6.40
N ALA A 229 -9.97 14.91 -6.60
CA ALA A 229 -8.71 14.23 -6.29
C ALA A 229 -7.54 14.73 -7.17
N GLY A 230 -7.85 15.33 -8.32
CA GLY A 230 -6.90 15.86 -9.29
C GLY A 230 -6.48 17.30 -9.01
N GLU A 231 -7.42 18.19 -8.66
CA GLU A 231 -7.14 19.64 -8.63
C GLU A 231 -7.58 20.42 -7.38
N SER A 232 -8.39 19.89 -6.43
CA SER A 232 -8.92 20.72 -5.32
C SER A 232 -8.22 20.56 -3.96
N LEU A 233 -7.09 19.86 -3.89
CA LEU A 233 -6.10 19.97 -2.80
C LEU A 233 -5.06 21.09 -3.06
N HIS A 234 -5.41 22.08 -3.89
CA HIS A 234 -4.61 23.29 -4.10
C HIS A 234 -4.94 24.34 -3.04
N ASP A 235 -4.24 24.30 -1.92
CA ASP A 235 -3.29 25.38 -1.54
C ASP A 235 -2.66 25.19 -0.15
N HIS A 236 -2.98 24.14 0.59
CA HIS A 236 -2.54 24.01 1.98
C HIS A 236 -2.08 22.60 2.41
N ASP A 237 -1.29 21.90 1.57
CA ASP A 237 -0.52 20.74 2.07
C ASP A 237 0.99 20.91 1.90
N VAL A 238 1.66 20.67 3.02
CA VAL A 238 3.08 20.79 3.31
C VAL A 238 3.67 19.38 3.26
N THR A 239 4.61 19.18 2.33
CA THR A 239 5.23 17.92 1.91
C THR A 239 4.39 17.12 0.90
N GLY A 240 4.72 17.25 -0.39
CA GLY A 240 4.05 16.51 -1.49
C GLY A 240 4.09 14.97 -1.39
N GLY A 241 4.65 14.41 -0.32
CA GLY A 241 4.64 12.99 -0.02
C GLY A 241 3.31 12.44 0.49
N LEU A 242 2.43 13.24 1.10
CA LEU A 242 1.08 12.78 1.49
C LEU A 242 0.14 12.77 0.28
N LYS A 243 0.19 13.82 -0.56
CA LYS A 243 -0.57 13.89 -1.81
C LYS A 243 -0.34 12.68 -2.73
N THR A 244 0.92 12.29 -2.99
CA THR A 244 1.17 11.09 -3.83
C THR A 244 0.71 9.80 -3.17
N LYS A 245 0.71 9.70 -1.85
CA LYS A 245 0.15 8.54 -1.13
C LYS A 245 -1.35 8.47 -1.26
N LEU A 246 -2.06 9.57 -1.04
CA LEU A 246 -3.51 9.60 -1.18
C LEU A 246 -3.94 9.32 -2.61
N GLY A 247 -3.23 9.85 -3.62
CA GLY A 247 -3.48 9.51 -5.02
C GLY A 247 -3.31 8.02 -5.33
N ALA A 248 -2.20 7.42 -4.88
CA ALA A 248 -1.97 5.99 -5.03
C ALA A 248 -3.03 5.16 -4.27
N ALA A 249 -3.37 5.55 -3.04
CA ALA A 249 -4.37 4.88 -2.21
C ALA A 249 -5.76 4.94 -2.85
N ALA A 250 -6.15 6.09 -3.41
CA ALA A 250 -7.42 6.24 -4.12
C ALA A 250 -7.47 5.34 -5.35
N SER A 251 -6.42 5.36 -6.18
CA SER A 251 -6.27 4.51 -7.36
C SER A 251 -6.42 3.02 -7.02
N ILE A 252 -5.79 2.56 -5.94
CA ILE A 252 -5.92 1.18 -5.44
C ILE A 252 -7.35 0.90 -4.95
N ALA A 253 -7.94 1.83 -4.19
CA ALA A 253 -9.30 1.69 -3.65
C ALA A 253 -10.36 1.57 -4.75
N THR A 254 -10.17 2.20 -5.93
CA THR A 254 -11.09 2.02 -7.09
C THR A 254 -11.17 0.57 -7.58
N LYS A 255 -10.19 -0.27 -7.24
CA LYS A 255 -10.20 -1.72 -7.53
C LYS A 255 -10.88 -2.55 -6.45
N GLY A 256 -11.51 -1.91 -5.47
CA GLY A 256 -12.11 -2.59 -4.32
C GLY A 256 -11.07 -3.12 -3.32
N ILE A 257 -9.82 -2.65 -3.39
CA ILE A 257 -8.75 -3.01 -2.46
C ILE A 257 -8.61 -1.89 -1.42
N PRO A 258 -8.98 -2.10 -0.15
CA PRO A 258 -8.84 -1.06 0.87
C PRO A 258 -7.37 -0.75 1.17
N VAL A 259 -7.09 0.51 1.50
CA VAL A 259 -5.74 0.99 1.84
C VAL A 259 -5.73 1.61 3.22
N HIS A 260 -4.91 1.08 4.13
CA HIS A 260 -4.72 1.58 5.47
C HIS A 260 -3.55 2.55 5.52
N ILE A 261 -3.74 3.75 6.05
CA ILE A 261 -2.68 4.72 6.36
C ILE A 261 -2.50 4.73 7.87
N VAL A 262 -1.31 4.35 8.34
CA VAL A 262 -1.04 4.05 9.76
C VAL A 262 0.32 4.57 10.20
N GLN A 263 0.49 4.85 11.49
CA GLN A 263 1.79 5.28 12.04
C GLN A 263 2.70 4.10 12.35
N CYS A 264 3.97 4.18 11.94
CA CYS A 264 5.00 3.22 12.32
C CYS A 264 5.17 3.13 13.84
N GLY A 265 5.30 1.92 14.37
CA GLY A 265 5.42 1.68 15.81
C GLY A 265 4.10 1.68 16.58
N SER A 266 2.97 1.97 15.93
CA SER A 266 1.65 1.99 16.56
C SER A 266 1.00 0.60 16.57
N LYS A 267 0.06 0.38 17.51
CA LYS A 267 -0.81 -0.80 17.50
C LYS A 267 -1.67 -0.87 16.25
N SER A 268 -2.09 0.28 15.73
CA SER A 268 -2.87 0.39 14.50
C SER A 268 -2.12 -0.22 13.32
N ALA A 269 -0.84 0.12 13.17
CA ALA A 269 -0.01 -0.46 12.13
C ALA A 269 0.22 -1.96 12.31
N GLU A 270 0.43 -2.44 13.54
CA GLU A 270 0.55 -3.88 13.84
C GLU A 270 -0.72 -4.63 13.42
N ARG A 271 -1.90 -4.15 13.82
CA ARG A 271 -3.20 -4.73 13.47
C ARG A 271 -3.45 -4.72 11.96
N ALA A 272 -3.22 -3.58 11.31
CA ALA A 272 -3.39 -3.47 9.86
C ALA A 272 -2.45 -4.42 9.09
N ILE A 273 -1.20 -4.59 9.53
CA ILE A 273 -0.27 -5.54 8.91
C ILE A 273 -0.75 -7.00 9.10
N LEU A 274 -1.28 -7.31 10.28
CA LEU A 274 -1.82 -8.64 10.63
C LEU A 274 -3.23 -8.91 10.05
N GLY A 275 -3.80 -7.96 9.31
CA GLY A 275 -5.16 -8.08 8.77
C GLY A 275 -6.27 -8.06 9.82
N GLU A 276 -6.00 -7.50 10.99
CA GLU A 276 -6.99 -7.29 12.05
C GLU A 276 -7.69 -5.93 11.87
N ASP A 277 -8.98 -5.86 12.23
CA ASP A 277 -9.73 -4.61 12.22
C ASP A 277 -9.10 -3.56 13.13
N ASP A 278 -8.96 -2.32 12.66
CA ASP A 278 -8.40 -1.23 13.46
C ASP A 278 -9.04 0.12 13.12
N ASN A 279 -9.30 0.91 14.17
CA ASN A 279 -9.83 2.27 14.07
C ASN A 279 -8.78 3.33 14.42
N GLY A 280 -7.51 2.94 14.58
CA GLY A 280 -6.41 3.83 14.96
C GLY A 280 -5.78 4.56 13.76
N GLY A 281 -5.94 4.05 12.54
CA GLY A 281 -5.46 4.66 11.29
C GLY A 281 -6.56 5.31 10.45
N THR A 282 -6.24 5.66 9.21
CA THR A 282 -7.22 6.06 8.19
C THR A 282 -7.38 4.93 7.18
N ILE A 283 -8.62 4.59 6.81
CA ILE A 283 -8.91 3.61 5.76
C ILE A 283 -9.40 4.35 4.52
N VAL A 284 -8.71 4.17 3.40
CA VAL A 284 -9.17 4.61 2.07
C VAL A 284 -9.84 3.42 1.40
N ARG A 285 -11.10 3.56 0.99
CA ARG A 285 -11.89 2.47 0.41
C ARG A 285 -12.87 2.96 -0.65
N LEU A 286 -13.36 2.04 -1.48
CA LEU A 286 -14.44 2.32 -2.42
C LEU A 286 -15.73 2.68 -1.65
N LEU A 287 -16.45 3.69 -2.12
CA LEU A 287 -17.80 4.01 -1.66
C LEU A 287 -18.74 2.84 -1.97
N GLN A 288 -19.53 2.42 -0.98
CA GLN A 288 -20.47 1.28 -1.07
C GLN A 288 -21.87 1.70 -1.51
#